data_AF-A0A1I5DCB2-F1
#
_entry.id   AF-A0A1I5DCB2-F1
#
_cell.length_a   1.000
_cell.length_b   1.000
_cell.length_c   1.000
_cell.angle_alpha   90.00
_cell.angle_beta   90.00
_cell.angle_gamma   90.00
#
_symmetry.space_group_name_H-M   'P 1'
#
loop_
_entity.id
_entity.type
_entity.pdbx_description
1 polymer ?
#
loop_
_entity_poly.entity_id
_entity_poly.type
_entity_poly.pdbx_seq_one_letter_code
_entity_poly.pdbx_strand_id
1 'polypeptide(L)'
;MPWMTGHGVALRPAVAYVFADAAPRRSPDNILQVDGYAAYKALARDHGGAIQLAFCLAHALRKFAEVFQTTQSPFAREVIERLRAVYAIEAEIRCNSAEQRLAIRRTRSAALMAALKARLTEIVGQLFSQSKLAEAINYALNH
;
A
#
# COMPACT_ATOMS: atom_id res chain seq x y z
N MET A 1 13.04 -27.79 -28.67
CA MET A 1 12.39 -28.50 -27.54
C MET A 1 13.34 -29.61 -27.12
N PRO A 2 13.69 -29.84 -25.82
CA PRO A 2 12.93 -29.68 -24.56
C PRO A 2 13.60 -28.70 -23.53
N TRP A 3 12.91 -27.86 -22.75
CA TRP A 3 12.19 -27.97 -21.45
C TRP A 3 12.99 -28.40 -20.18
N MET A 4 13.09 -27.44 -19.24
CA MET A 4 13.02 -27.47 -17.74
C MET A 4 14.02 -28.29 -16.90
N THR A 5 14.44 -27.91 -15.68
CA THR A 5 14.22 -26.74 -14.80
C THR A 5 15.26 -26.80 -13.66
N GLY A 6 16.07 -25.75 -13.49
CA GLY A 6 16.85 -25.54 -12.27
C GLY A 6 16.01 -24.80 -11.25
N HIS A 7 15.79 -25.42 -10.08
CA HIS A 7 15.21 -24.78 -8.90
C HIS A 7 16.13 -23.66 -8.40
N GLY A 8 15.85 -22.44 -8.86
CA GLY A 8 16.29 -21.22 -8.21
C GLY A 8 15.04 -20.38 -7.99
N VAL A 9 14.50 -20.40 -6.76
CA VAL A 9 13.50 -19.41 -6.36
C VAL A 9 14.25 -18.08 -6.28
N ALA A 10 14.41 -17.42 -7.43
CA ALA A 10 14.86 -16.06 -7.51
C ALA A 10 13.92 -15.25 -6.62
N LEU A 11 14.45 -14.72 -5.52
CA LEU A 11 13.69 -13.96 -4.55
C LEU A 11 13.00 -12.82 -5.30
N ARG A 12 11.66 -12.94 -5.37
CA ARG A 12 10.76 -11.97 -5.98
C ARG A 12 11.04 -10.60 -5.35
N PRO A 13 11.29 -9.54 -6.13
CA PRO A 13 11.39 -8.21 -5.57
C PRO A 13 10.03 -7.84 -4.97
N ALA A 14 9.95 -7.82 -3.64
CA ALA A 14 8.79 -7.30 -2.94
C ALA A 14 8.61 -5.84 -3.34
N VAL A 15 7.39 -5.48 -3.71
CA VAL A 15 7.05 -4.10 -4.04
C VAL A 15 6.64 -3.44 -2.75
N ALA A 16 7.61 -2.88 -2.04
CA ALA A 16 7.34 -1.88 -1.04
C ALA A 16 7.17 -0.53 -1.75
N TYR A 17 5.93 -0.20 -2.08
CA TYR A 17 5.57 1.19 -1.83
C TYR A 17 5.60 1.33 -0.31
N VAL A 18 6.14 2.43 0.20
CA VAL A 18 5.61 2.87 1.50
C VAL A 18 4.09 2.97 1.22
N PHE A 19 3.33 2.06 1.82
CA PHE A 19 1.97 1.61 1.46
C PHE A 19 1.84 0.59 0.26
N ALA A 20 1.98 -0.75 0.44
CA ALA A 20 1.36 -1.91 -0.30
C ALA A 20 1.64 -3.30 0.39
N ASP A 21 1.13 -4.47 -0.10
CA ASP A 21 0.93 -5.78 0.63
C ASP A 21 1.81 -7.01 0.26
N ALA A 22 2.20 -7.82 1.26
CA ALA A 22 2.55 -9.27 1.28
C ALA A 22 2.96 -9.68 2.72
N ALA A 23 2.91 -10.99 3.04
CA ALA A 23 3.40 -11.61 4.29
C ALA A 23 4.74 -11.01 4.76
N PRO A 24 5.04 -10.97 6.08
CA PRO A 24 6.23 -10.30 6.61
C PRO A 24 7.48 -10.80 5.89
N ARG A 25 7.93 -9.97 4.95
CA ARG A 25 9.02 -10.27 4.04
C ARG A 25 9.94 -9.07 4.13
N ARG A 26 11.07 -9.31 4.79
CA ARG A 26 12.16 -8.36 4.83
C ARG A 26 12.76 -8.30 3.42
N SER A 27 12.77 -7.12 2.81
CA SER A 27 13.57 -6.89 1.61
C SER A 27 15.06 -6.88 1.99
N PRO A 28 15.97 -7.09 1.01
CA PRO A 28 17.41 -6.89 1.24
C PRO A 28 17.74 -5.49 1.80
N ASP A 29 16.87 -4.51 1.56
CA ASP A 29 17.01 -3.10 1.96
C ASP A 29 16.38 -2.78 3.33
N ASN A 30 16.13 -3.79 4.19
CA ASN A 30 15.52 -3.63 5.51
C ASN A 30 14.10 -3.05 5.52
N ILE A 31 13.36 -3.17 4.42
CA ILE A 31 11.96 -2.80 4.38
C ILE A 31 11.12 -3.99 4.80
N LEU A 32 10.28 -3.80 5.83
CA LEU A 32 9.31 -4.79 6.29
C LEU A 32 7.91 -4.34 5.91
N GLN A 33 7.25 -5.17 5.11
CA GLN A 33 5.86 -4.97 4.75
C GLN A 33 4.94 -5.44 5.87
N VAL A 34 4.02 -4.60 6.31
CA VAL A 34 3.20 -4.85 7.51
C VAL A 34 1.77 -4.39 7.33
N ASP A 35 0.87 -4.90 8.16
CA ASP A 35 -0.40 -4.23 8.39
C ASP A 35 -0.23 -3.11 9.45
N GLY A 36 -1.28 -2.33 9.68
CA GLY A 36 -1.28 -1.27 10.69
C GLY A 36 -1.20 -1.74 12.16
N TYR A 37 -0.85 -2.99 12.45
CA TYR A 37 -0.74 -3.50 13.81
C TYR A 37 0.37 -2.80 14.60
N ALA A 38 0.05 -2.40 15.83
CA ALA A 38 0.91 -1.54 16.64
C ALA A 38 2.27 -2.16 16.97
N ALA A 39 2.35 -3.50 17.06
CA ALA A 39 3.58 -4.22 17.39
C ALA A 39 4.70 -3.97 16.36
N TYR A 40 4.37 -3.73 15.08
CA TYR A 40 5.39 -3.46 14.06
C TYR A 40 6.05 -2.09 14.23
N LYS A 41 5.27 -1.08 14.64
CA LYS A 41 5.82 0.24 15.00
C LYS A 41 6.73 0.15 16.22
N ALA A 42 6.41 -0.74 17.18
CA ALA A 42 7.30 -1.02 18.32
C ALA A 42 8.60 -1.71 17.85
N LEU A 43 8.49 -2.78 17.06
CA LEU A 43 9.63 -3.48 16.47
C LEU A 43 10.58 -2.54 15.71
N ALA A 44 10.05 -1.64 14.88
CA ALA A 44 10.86 -0.67 14.15
C ALA A 44 11.60 0.31 15.08
N ARG A 45 10.97 0.73 16.19
CA ARG A 45 11.60 1.59 17.21
C ARG A 45 12.67 0.84 18.01
N ASP A 46 12.39 -0.40 18.41
CA ASP A 46 13.32 -1.22 19.19
C ASP A 46 14.59 -1.54 18.40
N HIS A 47 14.49 -1.57 17.06
CA HIS A 47 15.63 -1.66 16.15
C HIS A 47 16.19 -0.29 15.74
N GLY A 48 15.93 0.78 16.49
CA GLY A 48 16.52 2.11 16.25
C GLY A 48 16.19 2.71 14.88
N GLY A 49 15.06 2.34 14.27
CA GLY A 49 14.70 2.76 12.92
C GLY A 49 15.43 2.03 11.79
N ALA A 50 16.24 1.01 12.10
CA ALA A 50 16.93 0.20 11.10
C ALA A 50 15.97 -0.63 10.22
N ILE A 51 14.71 -0.80 10.66
CA ILE A 51 13.64 -1.43 9.89
C ILE A 51 12.69 -0.34 9.41
N GLN A 52 12.57 -0.18 8.10
CA GLN A 52 11.58 0.70 7.50
C GLN A 52 10.28 -0.05 7.30
N LEU A 53 9.16 0.48 7.80
CA LEU A 53 7.85 -0.14 7.59
C LEU A 53 7.22 0.35 6.29
N ALA A 54 6.71 -0.60 5.51
CA ALA A 54 5.84 -0.37 4.38
C ALA A 54 4.47 -0.97 4.70
N PHE A 55 3.49 -0.13 5.04
CA PHE A 55 2.17 -0.63 5.39
C PHE A 55 1.39 -1.08 4.16
N CYS A 56 0.21 -1.67 4.30
CA CYS A 56 -0.45 -2.37 3.20
C CYS A 56 -1.66 -1.63 2.58
N LEU A 57 -1.67 -1.45 1.25
CA LEU A 57 -2.80 -0.86 0.50
C LEU A 57 -4.05 -1.75 0.47
N ALA A 58 -3.90 -3.08 0.56
CA ALA A 58 -5.06 -3.96 0.59
C ALA A 58 -5.86 -3.76 1.90
N HIS A 59 -5.17 -3.46 3.00
CA HIS A 59 -5.82 -3.11 4.26
C HIS A 59 -6.53 -1.75 4.19
N ALA A 60 -5.89 -0.75 3.58
CA ALA A 60 -6.55 0.53 3.33
C ALA A 60 -7.81 0.34 2.46
N LEU A 61 -7.70 -0.39 1.35
CA LEU A 61 -8.82 -0.70 0.46
C LEU A 61 -9.98 -1.40 1.19
N ARG A 62 -9.67 -2.37 2.05
CA ARG A 62 -10.68 -3.11 2.83
C ARG A 62 -11.45 -2.17 3.76
N LYS A 63 -10.77 -1.27 4.46
CA LYS A 63 -11.41 -0.28 5.34
C LYS A 63 -12.34 0.64 4.58
N PHE A 64 -11.92 1.15 3.42
CA PHE A 64 -12.81 1.96 2.59
C PHE A 64 -13.98 1.14 2.01
N ALA A 65 -13.76 -0.13 1.67
CA ALA A 65 -14.84 -1.02 1.24
C ALA A 65 -15.87 -1.27 2.36
N GLU A 66 -15.43 -1.49 3.60
CA GLU A 66 -16.32 -1.62 4.77
C GLU A 66 -17.13 -0.34 5.02
N VAL A 67 -16.49 0.84 4.92
CA VAL A 67 -17.18 2.13 5.00
C VAL A 67 -18.21 2.25 3.87
N PHE A 68 -17.84 1.92 2.64
CA PHE A 68 -18.75 2.01 1.50
C PHE A 68 -19.95 1.07 1.64
N GLN A 69 -19.72 -0.18 2.03
CA GLN A 69 -20.80 -1.15 2.26
C GLN A 69 -21.82 -0.66 3.29
N THR A 70 -21.36 -0.01 4.35
CA THR A 70 -22.21 0.43 5.47
C THR A 70 -22.85 1.81 5.27
N THR A 71 -22.21 2.71 4.53
CA THR A 71 -22.63 4.13 4.44
C THR A 71 -22.98 4.58 3.03
N GLN A 72 -22.64 3.79 2.00
CA GLN A 72 -22.71 4.18 0.58
C GLN A 72 -21.96 5.49 0.26
N SER A 73 -20.97 5.85 1.10
CA SER A 73 -20.20 7.10 0.97
C SER A 73 -19.60 7.25 -0.43
N PRO A 74 -19.95 8.31 -1.18
CA PRO A 74 -19.35 8.59 -2.48
C PRO A 74 -17.84 8.77 -2.40
N PHE A 75 -17.35 9.34 -1.29
CA PHE A 75 -15.93 9.52 -1.08
C PHE A 75 -15.19 8.19 -0.86
N ALA A 76 -15.78 7.26 -0.10
CA ALA A 76 -15.20 5.93 0.06
C ALA A 76 -15.07 5.21 -1.30
N ARG A 77 -16.07 5.36 -2.17
CA ARG A 77 -16.04 4.84 -3.55
C ARG A 77 -14.91 5.47 -4.37
N GLU A 78 -14.75 6.79 -4.33
CA GLU A 78 -13.67 7.52 -5.00
C GLU A 78 -12.29 6.97 -4.59
N VAL A 79 -12.08 6.76 -3.28
CA VAL A 79 -10.82 6.21 -2.76
C VAL A 79 -10.58 4.78 -3.25
N ILE A 80 -11.61 3.93 -3.26
CA ILE A 80 -11.54 2.56 -3.78
C ILE A 80 -11.12 2.56 -5.26
N GLU A 81 -11.69 3.43 -6.07
CA GLU A 81 -11.39 3.54 -7.51
C GLU A 81 -9.93 3.99 -7.75
N ARG A 82 -9.46 4.99 -6.99
CA ARG A 82 -8.06 5.45 -7.06
C ARG A 82 -7.08 4.34 -6.68
N LEU A 83 -7.36 3.58 -5.62
CA LEU A 83 -6.54 2.44 -5.21
C LEU A 83 -6.54 1.32 -6.26
N ARG A 84 -7.70 1.04 -6.87
CA ARG A 84 -7.80 0.06 -7.98
C ARG A 84 -6.98 0.48 -9.20
N ALA A 85 -6.91 1.78 -9.51
CA ALA A 85 -6.06 2.29 -10.59
C ALA A 85 -4.57 2.02 -10.34
N VAL A 86 -4.10 2.14 -9.09
CA VAL A 86 -2.73 1.76 -8.71
C VAL A 86 -2.51 0.26 -8.90
N TYR A 87 -3.46 -0.59 -8.49
CA TYR A 87 -3.36 -2.03 -8.71
C TYR A 87 -3.39 -2.44 -10.19
N ALA A 88 -4.11 -1.70 -11.04
CA ALA A 88 -4.09 -1.93 -12.49
C ALA A 88 -2.67 -1.70 -13.06
N ILE A 89 -2.00 -0.60 -12.66
CA ILE A 89 -0.61 -0.34 -13.04
C ILE A 89 0.31 -1.48 -12.56
N GLU A 90 0.15 -1.94 -11.31
CA GLU A 90 0.96 -3.04 -10.78
C GLU A 90 0.74 -4.36 -11.53
N ALA A 91 -0.48 -4.62 -11.99
CA ALA A 91 -0.78 -5.79 -12.81
C ALA A 91 -0.10 -5.71 -14.19
N GLU A 92 -0.12 -4.54 -14.84
CA GLU A 92 0.52 -4.29 -16.14
C GLU A 92 2.03 -4.51 -16.08
N ILE A 93 2.71 -4.03 -15.03
CA ILE A 93 4.17 -4.03 -14.97
C ILE A 93 4.77 -5.31 -14.35
N ARG A 94 3.93 -6.28 -13.97
CA ARG A 94 4.34 -7.47 -13.21
C ARG A 94 5.47 -8.25 -13.89
N CYS A 95 5.44 -8.36 -15.21
CA CYS A 95 6.40 -9.13 -16.00
C CYS A 95 7.64 -8.33 -16.45
N ASN A 96 7.73 -7.04 -16.10
CA ASN A 96 8.85 -6.18 -16.48
C ASN A 96 10.06 -6.36 -15.55
N SER A 97 11.22 -5.83 -15.95
CA SER A 97 12.42 -5.80 -15.09
C SER A 97 12.20 -4.96 -13.82
N ALA A 98 13.07 -5.11 -12.82
CA ALA A 98 12.96 -4.34 -11.59
C ALA A 98 13.09 -2.82 -11.84
N GLU A 99 14.00 -2.43 -12.72
CA GLU A 99 14.26 -1.05 -13.13
C GLU A 99 13.05 -0.46 -13.87
N GLN A 100 12.49 -1.23 -14.82
CA GLN A 100 11.31 -0.81 -15.57
C GLN A 100 10.09 -0.65 -14.66
N ARG A 101 9.89 -1.58 -13.73
CA ARG A 101 8.83 -1.44 -12.72
C ARG A 101 9.04 -0.15 -11.93
N LEU A 102 10.23 0.07 -11.35
CA LEU A 102 10.53 1.28 -10.58
C LEU A 102 10.28 2.57 -11.37
N ALA A 103 10.73 2.63 -12.62
CA ALA A 103 10.52 3.79 -13.49
C ALA A 103 9.02 4.08 -13.69
N ILE A 104 8.22 3.05 -13.98
CA ILE A 104 6.77 3.20 -14.15
C ILE A 104 6.09 3.63 -12.85
N ARG A 105 6.50 3.09 -11.70
CA ARG A 105 5.94 3.52 -10.40
C ARG A 105 6.19 4.99 -10.13
N ARG A 106 7.41 5.48 -10.43
CA ARG A 106 7.77 6.89 -10.25
C ARG A 106 6.98 7.82 -11.15
N THR A 107 6.66 7.40 -12.37
CA THR A 107 5.96 8.26 -13.34
C THR A 107 4.44 8.15 -13.27
N ARG A 108 3.89 6.96 -13.00
CA ARG A 108 2.44 6.69 -13.03
C ARG A 108 1.82 6.56 -11.64
N SER A 109 2.34 5.66 -10.81
CA SER A 109 1.74 5.37 -9.50
C SER A 109 1.98 6.50 -8.48
N ALA A 110 3.14 7.14 -8.50
CA ALA A 110 3.50 8.19 -7.54
C ALA A 110 2.53 9.38 -7.59
N ALA A 111 2.13 9.81 -8.79
CA ALA A 111 1.18 10.90 -8.96
C ALA A 111 -0.20 10.54 -8.39
N LEU A 112 -0.69 9.31 -8.64
CA LEU A 112 -1.96 8.83 -8.09
C LEU A 112 -1.94 8.78 -6.56
N MET A 113 -0.86 8.26 -5.98
CA MET A 113 -0.69 8.17 -4.53
C MET A 113 -0.57 9.56 -3.88
N ALA A 114 0.15 10.49 -4.50
CA ALA A 114 0.25 11.87 -4.01
C ALA A 114 -1.11 12.58 -4.03
N ALA A 115 -1.86 12.44 -5.13
CA ALA A 115 -3.21 13.00 -5.24
C ALA A 115 -4.17 12.38 -4.21
N LEU A 116 -4.11 11.07 -4.01
CA LEU A 116 -4.90 10.38 -2.98
C LEU A 116 -4.56 10.91 -1.59
N LYS A 117 -3.27 11.03 -1.23
CA LYS A 117 -2.85 11.55 0.08
C LYS A 117 -3.35 12.98 0.32
N ALA A 118 -3.21 13.86 -0.68
CA ALA A 118 -3.70 15.23 -0.59
C ALA A 118 -5.22 15.25 -0.33
N ARG A 119 -5.97 14.44 -1.08
CA ARG A 119 -7.43 14.34 -0.95
C ARG A 119 -7.86 13.79 0.41
N LEU A 120 -7.19 12.77 0.92
CA LEU A 120 -7.45 12.22 2.25
C LEU A 120 -7.20 13.25 3.36
N THR A 121 -6.12 14.03 3.23
CA THR A 121 -5.74 15.08 4.19
C THR A 121 -6.75 16.23 4.20
N GLU A 122 -7.26 16.62 3.02
CA GLU A 122 -8.30 17.64 2.90
C GLU A 122 -9.60 17.21 3.61
N ILE A 123 -10.05 15.98 3.34
CA ILE A 123 -11.34 15.50 3.83
C ILE A 123 -11.30 15.21 5.33
N VAL A 124 -10.20 14.66 5.88
CA VAL A 124 -10.16 14.32 7.31
C VAL A 124 -10.34 15.54 8.21
N GLY A 125 -9.88 16.72 7.79
CA GLY A 125 -10.08 17.98 8.53
C GLY A 125 -11.53 18.46 8.57
N GLN A 126 -12.41 17.89 7.74
CA GLN A 126 -13.83 18.26 7.65
C GLN A 126 -14.75 17.24 8.34
N LEU A 127 -14.20 16.13 8.82
CA LEU A 127 -14.98 15.04 9.41
C LEU A 127 -14.97 15.07 10.93
N PHE A 128 -16.05 14.57 11.54
CA PHE A 128 -16.03 14.19 12.94
C PHE A 128 -15.05 13.04 13.16
N SER A 129 -14.20 13.18 14.18
CA SER A 129 -13.10 12.26 14.48
C SER A 129 -13.53 10.82 14.73
N GLN A 130 -14.77 10.60 15.20
CA GLN A 130 -15.33 9.28 15.52
C GLN A 130 -16.10 8.64 14.35
N SER A 131 -16.14 9.25 13.17
CA SER A 131 -16.80 8.62 12.02
C SER A 131 -15.98 7.45 11.48
N LYS A 132 -16.63 6.36 11.06
CA LYS A 132 -15.96 5.22 10.40
C LYS A 132 -15.13 5.65 9.18
N LEU A 133 -15.57 6.72 8.50
CA LEU A 133 -14.81 7.30 7.39
C LEU A 133 -13.53 7.99 7.87
N ALA A 134 -13.59 8.78 8.95
CA ALA A 134 -12.39 9.38 9.55
C ALA A 134 -11.41 8.30 10.04
N GLU A 135 -11.90 7.21 10.64
CA GLU A 135 -11.07 6.06 11.03
C GLU A 135 -10.35 5.42 9.84
N ALA A 136 -11.06 5.20 8.73
CA ALA A 136 -10.48 4.64 7.50
C ALA A 136 -9.42 5.58 6.89
N ILE A 137 -9.68 6.89 6.88
CA ILE A 137 -8.72 7.90 6.40
C ILE A 137 -7.50 7.96 7.31
N ASN A 138 -7.70 8.00 8.63
CA ASN A 138 -6.62 8.02 9.61
C ASN A 138 -5.76 6.77 9.52
N TYR A 139 -6.36 5.60 9.26
CA TYR A 139 -5.59 4.41 8.97
C TYR A 139 -4.67 4.62 7.76
N ALA A 140 -5.23 5.04 6.63
CA ALA A 140 -4.48 5.24 5.39
C ALA A 140 -3.44 6.38 5.43
N LEU A 141 -3.55 7.32 6.37
CA LEU A 141 -2.56 8.40 6.54
C LEU A 141 -1.44 8.04 7.53
N ASN A 142 -1.71 7.15 8.50
CA ASN A 142 -0.79 6.84 9.59
C ASN A 142 -0.17 5.43 9.51
N HIS A 143 -0.70 4.57 8.66
CA HIS A 143 -0.26 3.20 8.47
C HIS A 143 -0.06 2.96 7.00
#